data_AF-A0A2E1KTK6-F1
#
_entry.id   AF-A0A2E1KTK6-F1
#
_cell.length_a   1.000
_cell.length_b   1.000
_cell.length_c   1.000
_cell.angle_alpha   90.00
_cell.angle_beta   90.00
_cell.angle_gamma   90.00
#
_symmetry.space_group_name_H-M   'P 1'
#
loop_
_entity.id
_entity.type
_entity.pdbx_description
1 polymer ?
#
loop_
_entity_poly.entity_id
_entity_poly.type
_entity_poly.pdbx_seq_one_letter_code
_entity_poly.pdbx_strand_id
1 'polypeptide(L)'
;MEQHLPVLLIIAPLVAAPLCLLVRHRVAVLALALAVSWTTFAMAVWLLVAVRNAPTGITYALGGWSRPWGIEYHIDTLGGLMVVLVSGIAAIALSFAPRSIKDEIPASQHYLFATEYLLCLTGLLGICVTGDLFNLFVFLEISSLSAYALISLGRSRQALSAAFQYLVMGTIGATFILIAIGLMYMMTGTLNMADMAQRLERGIELDGQIVAAHRTRTVLVAFAFLSVGISIKMALFPLHLWLP
;
A
#
# COMPACT_ATOMS: atom_id res chain seq x y z
N MET A 1 24.39 -2.11 1.65
CA MET A 1 23.35 -3.01 1.10
C MET A 1 22.03 -2.84 1.85
N GLU A 2 22.03 -2.87 3.18
CA GLU A 2 20.80 -2.75 4.00
C GLU A 2 19.98 -1.48 3.75
N GLN A 3 20.64 -0.36 3.42
CA GLN A 3 19.96 0.90 3.06
C GLN A 3 19.03 0.78 1.85
N HIS A 4 19.28 -0.14 0.92
CA HIS A 4 18.46 -0.34 -0.28
C HIS A 4 17.37 -1.40 -0.10
N LEU A 5 17.34 -2.12 1.03
CA LEU A 5 16.31 -3.13 1.28
C LEU A 5 14.88 -2.60 1.18
N PRO A 6 14.55 -1.40 1.74
CA PRO A 6 13.21 -0.81 1.61
C PRO A 6 12.72 -0.73 0.16
N VAL A 7 13.60 -0.28 -0.74
CA VAL A 7 13.22 -0.09 -2.15
C VAL A 7 13.20 -1.39 -2.93
N LEU A 8 14.15 -2.30 -2.68
CA LEU A 8 14.20 -3.61 -3.34
C LEU A 8 12.95 -4.46 -3.04
N LEU A 9 12.43 -4.33 -1.82
CA LEU A 9 11.24 -5.04 -1.35
C LEU A 9 9.97 -4.68 -2.14
N ILE A 10 9.90 -3.45 -2.65
CA ILE A 10 8.79 -2.96 -3.48
C ILE A 10 9.08 -3.23 -4.97
N ILE A 11 10.31 -2.94 -5.42
CA ILE A 11 10.68 -3.06 -6.84
C ILE A 11 10.61 -4.52 -7.31
N ALA A 12 10.99 -5.49 -6.49
CA ALA A 12 10.98 -6.90 -6.87
C ALA A 12 9.60 -7.40 -7.34
N PRO A 13 8.52 -7.30 -6.54
CA PRO A 13 7.17 -7.65 -7.00
C PRO A 13 6.65 -6.70 -8.08
N LEU A 14 6.98 -5.41 -8.03
CA LEU A 14 6.52 -4.41 -9.02
C LEU A 14 7.02 -4.71 -10.43
N VAL A 15 8.29 -5.10 -10.57
CA VAL A 15 8.90 -5.45 -11.87
C VAL A 15 8.49 -6.85 -12.31
N ALA A 16 8.29 -7.78 -11.38
CA ALA A 16 7.85 -9.12 -11.72
C ALA A 16 6.42 -9.17 -12.26
N ALA A 17 5.54 -8.26 -11.84
CA ALA A 17 4.16 -8.19 -12.33
C ALA A 17 4.04 -8.02 -13.86
N PRO A 18 4.62 -6.99 -14.52
CA PRO A 18 4.56 -6.86 -15.97
C PRO A 18 5.30 -7.99 -16.70
N LEU A 19 6.32 -8.61 -16.10
CA LEU A 19 6.95 -9.81 -16.68
C LEU A 19 5.97 -10.99 -16.76
N CYS A 20 5.13 -11.19 -15.74
CA CYS A 20 4.05 -12.18 -15.80
C CYS A 20 3.08 -11.90 -16.96
N LEU A 21 2.74 -10.62 -17.17
CA LEU A 21 1.89 -10.18 -18.27
C LEU A 21 2.48 -10.47 -19.66
N LEU A 22 3.80 -10.34 -19.81
CA LEU A 22 4.51 -10.60 -21.07
C LEU A 22 4.72 -12.10 -21.35
N VAL A 23 5.07 -12.88 -20.33
CA VAL A 23 5.39 -14.31 -20.49
C VAL A 23 4.14 -15.13 -20.82
N ARG A 24 2.99 -14.84 -20.20
CA ARG A 24 1.67 -15.48 -20.41
C ARG A 24 1.61 -17.01 -20.27
N HIS A 25 2.71 -17.68 -19.95
CA HIS A 25 2.81 -19.11 -19.76
C HIS A 25 2.48 -19.50 -18.31
N ARG A 26 1.33 -20.15 -18.09
CA ARG A 26 0.73 -20.43 -16.76
C ARG A 26 1.69 -20.98 -15.70
N VAL A 27 2.57 -21.92 -16.05
CA VAL A 27 3.49 -22.53 -15.07
C VAL A 27 4.65 -21.59 -14.74
N ALA A 28 5.15 -20.87 -15.76
CA ALA A 28 6.30 -19.99 -15.60
C ALA A 28 5.93 -18.75 -14.77
N VAL A 29 4.75 -18.16 -15.02
CA VAL A 29 4.28 -16.99 -14.27
C VAL A 29 4.00 -17.31 -12.80
N LEU A 30 3.44 -18.50 -12.51
CA LEU A 30 3.22 -18.94 -11.13
C LEU A 30 4.53 -19.25 -10.42
N ALA A 31 5.48 -19.89 -11.09
CA ALA A 31 6.81 -20.13 -10.54
C ALA A 31 7.56 -18.82 -10.25
N LEU A 32 7.49 -17.85 -11.18
CA LEU A 32 8.07 -16.52 -11.01
C LEU A 32 7.43 -15.79 -9.82
N ALA A 33 6.10 -15.73 -9.75
CA ALA A 33 5.39 -15.06 -8.67
C ALA A 33 5.69 -15.71 -7.31
N LEU A 34 5.78 -17.04 -7.25
CA LEU A 34 6.13 -17.78 -6.05
C LEU A 34 7.56 -17.49 -5.59
N ALA A 35 8.52 -17.54 -6.52
CA ALA A 35 9.92 -17.20 -6.24
C ALA A 35 10.04 -15.76 -5.72
N VAL A 36 9.40 -14.81 -6.39
CA VAL A 36 9.41 -13.39 -5.99
C VAL A 36 8.78 -13.20 -4.61
N SER A 37 7.65 -13.84 -4.33
CA SER A 37 6.99 -13.74 -3.01
C SER A 37 7.88 -14.27 -1.88
N TRP A 38 8.53 -15.43 -2.06
CA TRP A 38 9.44 -15.99 -1.06
C TRP A 38 10.72 -15.18 -0.90
N THR A 39 11.30 -14.66 -2.00
CA THR A 39 12.45 -13.75 -1.90
C THR A 39 12.09 -12.45 -1.18
N THR A 40 10.89 -11.93 -1.42
CA THR A 40 10.37 -10.73 -0.74
C THR A 40 10.18 -10.97 0.76
N PHE A 41 9.67 -12.13 1.15
CA PHE A 41 9.60 -12.55 2.55
C PHE A 41 10.99 -12.68 3.20
N ALA A 42 11.96 -13.28 2.51
CA ALA A 42 13.34 -13.37 3.01
C ALA A 42 13.97 -11.98 3.21
N MET A 43 13.77 -11.06 2.25
CA MET A 43 14.20 -9.66 2.37
C MET A 43 13.50 -8.95 3.53
N ALA A 44 12.21 -9.20 3.75
CA ALA A 44 11.44 -8.63 4.86
C ALA A 44 12.01 -9.06 6.23
N VAL A 45 12.32 -10.35 6.38
CA VAL A 45 12.93 -10.87 7.62
C VAL A 45 14.30 -10.23 7.86
N TRP A 46 15.12 -10.11 6.81
CA TRP A 46 16.43 -9.46 6.94
C TRP A 46 16.29 -7.98 7.29
N LEU A 47 15.36 -7.27 6.66
CA LEU A 47 15.04 -5.87 6.98
C LEU A 47 14.61 -5.69 8.43
N LEU A 48 13.76 -6.58 8.97
CA LEU A 48 13.35 -6.52 10.38
C LEU A 48 14.54 -6.66 11.33
N VAL A 49 15.49 -7.54 11.03
CA VAL A 49 16.72 -7.68 11.82
C VAL A 49 17.57 -6.41 11.73
N ALA A 50 17.71 -5.82 10.55
CA ALA A 50 18.46 -4.58 10.36
C ALA A 50 17.83 -3.40 11.13
N VAL A 51 16.50 -3.25 11.06
CA VAL A 51 15.77 -2.16 11.74
C VAL A 51 15.80 -2.31 13.26
N ARG A 52 15.79 -3.53 13.82
CA ARG A 52 15.95 -3.74 15.27
C ARG A 52 17.26 -3.18 15.83
N ASN A 53 18.29 -3.12 15.00
CA ASN A 53 19.60 -2.57 15.37
C ASN A 53 19.72 -1.06 15.08
N ALA A 54 18.66 -0.43 14.52
CA ALA A 54 18.61 0.98 14.16
C ALA A 54 17.54 1.72 15.00
N PRO A 55 17.91 2.41 16.09
CA PRO A 55 16.95 3.01 17.03
C PRO A 55 15.95 4.00 16.40
N THR A 56 16.37 4.67 15.32
CA THR A 56 15.57 5.67 14.60
C THR A 56 14.93 5.10 13.33
N GLY A 57 14.97 3.79 13.12
CA GLY A 57 14.56 3.15 11.87
C GLY A 57 15.55 3.35 10.72
N ILE A 58 15.23 2.76 9.57
CA ILE A 58 15.98 2.91 8.32
C ILE A 58 15.23 3.88 7.42
N THR A 59 15.96 4.85 6.90
CA THR A 59 15.42 5.88 6.01
C THR A 59 16.09 5.80 4.64
N TYR A 60 15.30 5.86 3.58
CA TYR A 60 15.77 5.78 2.20
C TYR A 60 15.17 6.90 1.37
N ALA A 61 16.01 7.84 0.94
CA ALA A 61 15.62 8.95 0.07
C ALA A 61 15.61 8.51 -1.40
N LEU A 62 14.45 8.56 -2.05
CA LEU A 62 14.33 8.26 -3.47
C LEU A 62 14.91 9.41 -4.30
N GLY A 63 15.77 9.06 -5.25
CA GLY A 63 16.37 10.02 -6.19
C GLY A 63 17.37 11.00 -5.58
N GLY A 64 17.77 10.83 -4.31
CA GLY A 64 18.77 11.67 -3.64
C GLY A 64 18.27 13.06 -3.20
N TRP A 65 16.96 13.32 -3.30
CA TRP A 65 16.37 14.57 -2.85
C TRP A 65 16.12 14.54 -1.34
N SER A 66 16.51 15.60 -0.63
CA SER A 66 16.23 15.74 0.80
C SER A 66 14.76 16.11 1.06
N ARG A 67 14.30 15.83 2.28
CA ARG A 67 13.02 16.38 2.80
C ARG A 67 13.00 17.92 2.68
N PRO A 68 11.84 18.56 2.42
CA PRO A 68 10.50 17.98 2.27
C PRO A 68 10.11 17.60 0.83
N TRP A 69 10.97 17.86 -0.16
CA TRP A 69 10.64 17.71 -1.59
C TRP A 69 10.83 16.30 -2.14
N GLY A 70 11.71 15.51 -1.52
CA GLY A 70 11.98 14.12 -1.90
C GLY A 70 11.01 13.12 -1.27
N ILE A 71 10.70 12.04 -2.00
CA ILE A 71 9.97 10.89 -1.45
C ILE A 71 10.94 10.09 -0.58
N GLU A 72 10.49 9.75 0.63
CA GLU A 72 11.28 9.04 1.62
C GLU A 72 10.54 7.76 2.04
N TYR A 73 11.25 6.64 2.03
CA TYR A 73 10.81 5.46 2.76
C TYR A 73 11.39 5.51 4.17
N HIS A 74 10.54 5.29 5.15
CA HIS A 74 10.92 5.28 6.55
C HIS A 74 10.33 4.03 7.19
N ILE A 75 11.21 3.17 7.69
CA ILE A 75 10.85 1.88 8.25
C ILE A 75 11.37 1.80 9.68
N ASP A 76 10.44 1.79 10.62
CA ASP A 76 10.68 1.51 12.03
C ASP A 76 10.41 0.03 12.34
N THR A 77 10.57 -0.36 13.61
CA THR A 77 10.39 -1.75 14.03
C THR A 77 8.96 -2.25 13.75
N LEU A 78 7.96 -1.38 13.83
CA LEU A 78 6.57 -1.72 13.54
C LEU A 78 6.36 -1.96 12.04
N GLY A 79 6.86 -1.06 11.18
CA GLY A 79 6.84 -1.21 9.73
C GLY A 79 7.55 -2.49 9.29
N GLY A 80 8.73 -2.77 9.87
CA GLY A 80 9.46 -4.02 9.62
C GLY A 80 8.64 -5.27 9.99
N LEU A 81 7.93 -5.24 11.12
CA LEU A 81 7.05 -6.34 11.54
C LEU A 81 5.88 -6.52 10.56
N MET A 82 5.24 -5.42 10.15
CA MET A 82 4.11 -5.46 9.22
C MET A 82 4.53 -5.98 7.85
N VAL A 83 5.70 -5.59 7.35
CA VAL A 83 6.27 -6.08 6.09
C VAL A 83 6.52 -7.58 6.14
N VAL A 84 7.03 -8.12 7.26
CA VAL A 84 7.20 -9.58 7.46
C VAL A 84 5.85 -10.29 7.46
N LEU A 85 4.85 -9.76 8.17
CA LEU A 85 3.52 -10.37 8.23
C LEU A 85 2.85 -10.40 6.85
N VAL A 86 2.82 -9.26 6.14
CA VAL A 86 2.20 -9.13 4.82
C VAL A 86 2.89 -10.05 3.81
N SER A 87 4.23 -9.98 3.70
CA SER A 87 4.98 -10.80 2.75
C SER A 87 4.91 -12.30 3.09
N GLY A 88 4.90 -12.67 4.36
CA GLY A 88 4.79 -14.06 4.80
C GLY A 88 3.43 -14.66 4.48
N ILE A 89 2.34 -13.94 4.79
CA ILE A 89 0.98 -14.36 4.43
C ILE A 89 0.86 -14.48 2.90
N ALA A 90 1.42 -13.54 2.15
CA ALA A 90 1.40 -13.61 0.69
C ALA A 90 2.18 -14.84 0.17
N ALA A 91 3.40 -15.07 0.61
CA ALA A 91 4.20 -16.24 0.20
C ALA A 91 3.49 -17.57 0.51
N ILE A 92 2.86 -17.68 1.67
CA ILE A 92 2.07 -18.85 2.07
C ILE A 92 0.83 -18.99 1.19
N ALA A 93 0.03 -17.94 1.06
CA ALA A 93 -1.20 -17.95 0.25
C ALA A 93 -0.92 -18.35 -1.21
N LEU A 94 0.12 -17.78 -1.81
CA LEU A 94 0.51 -18.09 -3.19
C LEU A 94 1.02 -19.54 -3.35
N SER A 95 1.62 -20.13 -2.31
CA SER A 95 2.04 -21.53 -2.33
C SER A 95 0.84 -22.50 -2.46
N PHE A 96 -0.33 -22.13 -1.93
CA PHE A 96 -1.57 -22.91 -2.04
C PHE A 96 -2.46 -22.48 -3.22
N ALA A 97 -2.25 -21.29 -3.78
CA ALA A 97 -3.06 -20.72 -4.85
C ALA A 97 -3.24 -21.62 -6.09
N PRO A 98 -2.23 -22.36 -6.61
CA PRO A 98 -2.40 -23.20 -7.81
C PRO A 98 -3.54 -24.22 -7.72
N ARG A 99 -3.89 -24.66 -6.51
CA ARG A 99 -5.03 -25.57 -6.29
C ARG A 99 -6.36 -24.84 -6.41
N SER A 100 -6.52 -23.68 -5.75
CA SER A 100 -7.75 -22.89 -5.77
C SER A 100 -8.00 -22.25 -7.15
N ILE A 101 -6.99 -21.62 -7.76
CA ILE A 101 -7.17 -20.92 -9.04
C ILE A 101 -7.46 -21.86 -10.22
N LYS A 102 -7.17 -23.16 -10.09
CA LYS A 102 -7.46 -24.15 -11.13
C LYS A 102 -8.97 -24.32 -11.33
N ASP A 103 -9.73 -24.21 -10.25
CA ASP A 103 -11.18 -24.42 -10.24
C ASP A 103 -11.93 -23.09 -10.44
N GLU A 104 -11.39 -22.00 -9.89
CA GLU A 104 -12.04 -20.69 -9.82
C GLU A 104 -11.72 -19.74 -10.99
N ILE A 105 -10.54 -19.87 -11.62
CA ILE A 105 -10.05 -18.94 -12.67
C ILE A 105 -9.72 -19.72 -13.95
N PRO A 106 -10.15 -19.26 -15.15
CA PRO A 106 -9.76 -19.90 -16.40
C PRO A 106 -8.24 -19.98 -16.56
N ALA A 107 -7.72 -21.12 -17.02
CA ALA A 107 -6.28 -21.33 -17.18
C ALA A 107 -5.61 -20.30 -18.12
N SER A 108 -6.37 -19.74 -19.06
CA SER A 108 -5.91 -18.67 -19.95
C SER A 108 -5.68 -17.34 -19.22
N GLN A 109 -6.14 -17.17 -17.98
CA GLN A 109 -6.03 -15.93 -17.20
C GLN A 109 -5.09 -16.07 -16.00
N HIS A 110 -4.41 -17.20 -15.81
CA HIS A 110 -3.46 -17.40 -14.71
C HIS A 110 -2.31 -16.38 -14.70
N TYR A 111 -1.95 -15.84 -15.86
CA TYR A 111 -0.96 -14.75 -15.95
C TYR A 111 -1.50 -13.41 -15.41
N LEU A 112 -2.80 -13.13 -15.58
CA LEU A 112 -3.45 -11.96 -14.98
C LEU A 112 -3.51 -12.11 -13.45
N PHE A 113 -3.87 -13.30 -12.97
CA PHE A 113 -3.81 -13.61 -11.54
C PHE A 113 -2.42 -13.33 -10.96
N ALA A 114 -1.36 -13.89 -11.56
CA ALA A 114 0.00 -13.68 -11.09
C ALA A 114 0.44 -12.20 -11.15
N THR A 115 0.00 -11.47 -12.17
CA THR A 115 0.28 -10.03 -12.33
C THR A 115 -0.37 -9.22 -11.22
N GLU A 116 -1.69 -9.35 -11.05
CA GLU A 116 -2.45 -8.61 -10.05
C GLU A 116 -2.10 -9.02 -8.62
N TYR A 117 -1.73 -10.29 -8.40
CA TYR A 117 -1.23 -10.75 -7.11
C TYR A 117 0.05 -10.02 -6.69
N LEU A 118 1.01 -9.90 -7.61
CA LEU A 118 2.28 -9.21 -7.36
C LEU A 118 2.10 -7.69 -7.24
N LEU A 119 1.20 -7.07 -7.99
CA LEU A 119 0.85 -5.66 -7.82
C LEU A 119 0.16 -5.42 -6.47
N CYS A 120 -0.76 -6.30 -6.07
CA CYS A 120 -1.39 -6.24 -4.75
C CYS A 120 -0.34 -6.34 -3.64
N LEU A 121 0.59 -7.30 -3.73
CA LEU A 121 1.71 -7.42 -2.80
C LEU A 121 2.57 -6.15 -2.78
N THR A 122 2.89 -5.57 -3.95
CA THR A 122 3.64 -4.32 -4.06
C THR A 122 2.96 -3.18 -3.31
N GLY A 123 1.66 -2.98 -3.52
CA GLY A 123 0.89 -1.94 -2.85
C GLY A 123 0.87 -2.14 -1.34
N LEU A 124 0.57 -3.36 -0.86
CA LEU A 124 0.53 -3.65 0.57
C LEU A 124 1.89 -3.43 1.24
N LEU A 125 2.98 -3.84 0.61
CA LEU A 125 4.32 -3.60 1.12
C LEU A 125 4.69 -2.12 1.13
N GLY A 126 4.32 -1.39 0.08
CA GLY A 126 4.55 0.04 -0.04
C GLY A 126 3.86 0.86 1.06
N ILE A 127 2.63 0.49 1.44
CA ILE A 127 1.91 1.11 2.56
C ILE A 127 2.70 0.98 3.88
N CYS A 128 3.36 -0.15 4.11
CA CYS A 128 4.09 -0.40 5.35
C CYS A 128 5.43 0.33 5.48
N VAL A 129 5.96 0.91 4.39
CA VAL A 129 7.34 1.44 4.35
C VAL A 129 7.46 2.89 3.94
N THR A 130 6.38 3.50 3.47
CA THR A 130 6.38 4.89 3.00
C THR A 130 6.35 5.89 4.16
N GLY A 131 7.19 6.93 4.09
CA GLY A 131 7.16 8.09 4.98
C GLY A 131 6.41 9.30 4.39
N ASP A 132 5.81 9.14 3.21
CA ASP A 132 5.09 10.19 2.48
C ASP A 132 3.61 9.82 2.33
N LEU A 133 2.73 10.77 2.66
CA LEU A 133 1.29 10.56 2.73
C LEU A 133 0.63 10.41 1.36
N PHE A 134 1.14 11.11 0.34
CA PHE A 134 0.64 10.95 -1.03
C PHE A 134 1.09 9.60 -1.59
N ASN A 135 2.32 9.20 -1.32
CA ASN A 135 2.83 7.90 -1.74
C ASN A 135 2.12 6.74 -1.01
N LEU A 136 1.67 6.93 0.24
CA LEU A 136 0.75 6.00 0.92
C LEU A 136 -0.55 5.83 0.14
N PHE A 137 -1.16 6.93 -0.31
CA PHE A 137 -2.37 6.88 -1.14
C PHE A 137 -2.11 6.13 -2.45
N VAL A 138 -1.00 6.39 -3.13
CA VAL A 138 -0.64 5.67 -4.37
C VAL A 138 -0.56 4.16 -4.14
N PHE A 139 0.13 3.71 -3.09
CA PHE A 139 0.25 2.30 -2.78
C PHE A 139 -1.09 1.65 -2.37
N LEU A 140 -1.92 2.39 -1.64
CA LEU A 140 -3.28 1.97 -1.29
C LEU A 140 -4.16 1.80 -2.54
N GLU A 141 -4.03 2.66 -3.55
CA GLU A 141 -4.74 2.50 -4.81
C GLU A 141 -4.18 1.35 -5.66
N ILE A 142 -2.86 1.15 -5.69
CA ILE A 142 -2.25 -0.01 -6.35
C ILE A 142 -2.80 -1.31 -5.75
N SER A 143 -2.80 -1.44 -4.42
CA SER A 143 -3.33 -2.65 -3.78
C SER A 143 -4.83 -2.83 -4.03
N SER A 144 -5.59 -1.73 -4.02
CA SER A 144 -7.04 -1.77 -4.19
C SER A 144 -7.44 -2.14 -5.62
N LEU A 145 -6.88 -1.47 -6.63
CA LEU A 145 -7.18 -1.76 -8.03
C LEU A 145 -6.83 -3.20 -8.39
N SER A 146 -5.69 -3.70 -7.90
CA SER A 146 -5.31 -5.09 -8.09
C SER A 146 -6.23 -6.07 -7.36
N ALA A 147 -6.71 -5.74 -6.17
CA ALA A 147 -7.72 -6.55 -5.50
C ALA A 147 -9.04 -6.60 -6.28
N TYR A 148 -9.51 -5.48 -6.83
CA TYR A 148 -10.72 -5.45 -7.67
C TYR A 148 -10.55 -6.33 -8.92
N ALA A 149 -9.37 -6.22 -9.56
CA ALA A 149 -9.03 -7.03 -10.72
C ALA A 149 -9.01 -8.51 -10.37
N LEU A 150 -8.36 -8.91 -9.26
CA LEU A 150 -8.33 -10.29 -8.77
C LEU A 150 -9.74 -10.86 -8.55
N ILE A 151 -10.63 -10.10 -7.90
CA ILE A 151 -12.01 -10.54 -7.68
C ILE A 151 -12.74 -10.73 -9.01
N SER A 152 -12.52 -9.84 -9.99
CA SER A 152 -13.17 -9.92 -11.30
C SER A 152 -12.76 -11.14 -12.16
N LEU A 153 -11.64 -11.79 -11.82
CA LEU A 153 -11.16 -13.01 -12.51
C LEU A 153 -11.98 -14.26 -12.18
N GLY A 154 -12.84 -14.22 -11.16
CA GLY A 154 -13.70 -15.34 -10.78
C GLY A 154 -14.66 -15.74 -11.90
N ARG A 155 -14.89 -17.05 -12.05
CA ARG A 155 -15.80 -17.60 -13.08
C ARG A 155 -17.27 -17.21 -12.93
N SER A 156 -17.72 -16.88 -11.72
CA SER A 156 -19.13 -16.55 -11.45
C SER A 156 -19.46 -15.14 -11.94
N ARG A 157 -20.67 -14.94 -12.48
CA ARG A 157 -21.18 -13.59 -12.79
C ARG A 157 -21.24 -12.69 -11.55
N GLN A 158 -21.41 -13.28 -10.37
CA GLN A 158 -21.40 -12.56 -9.09
C GLN A 158 -20.05 -11.94 -8.77
N ALA A 159 -18.95 -12.51 -9.29
CA ALA A 159 -17.60 -12.00 -9.08
C ALA A 159 -17.44 -10.61 -9.70
N LEU A 160 -18.01 -10.40 -10.90
CA LEU A 160 -17.99 -9.09 -11.56
C LEU A 160 -18.82 -8.05 -10.80
N SER A 161 -20.00 -8.41 -10.30
CA SER A 161 -20.81 -7.48 -9.50
C SER A 161 -20.14 -7.13 -8.17
N ALA A 162 -19.51 -8.11 -7.51
CA ALA A 162 -18.77 -7.87 -6.26
C ALA A 162 -17.54 -6.97 -6.50
N ALA A 163 -16.77 -7.24 -7.56
CA ALA A 163 -15.64 -6.38 -7.95
C ALA A 163 -16.10 -4.94 -8.24
N PHE A 164 -17.24 -4.76 -8.92
CA PHE A 164 -17.79 -3.43 -9.20
C PHE A 164 -18.26 -2.71 -7.93
N GLN A 165 -18.96 -3.40 -7.02
CA GLN A 165 -19.37 -2.84 -5.74
C GLN A 165 -18.15 -2.42 -4.91
N TYR A 166 -17.12 -3.26 -4.85
CA TYR A 166 -15.88 -2.93 -4.16
C TYR A 166 -15.15 -1.77 -4.82
N LEU A 167 -15.08 -1.72 -6.16
CA LEU A 167 -14.50 -0.59 -6.89
C LEU A 167 -15.22 0.73 -6.56
N VAL A 168 -16.56 0.75 -6.57
CA VAL A 168 -17.35 1.95 -6.27
C VAL A 168 -17.10 2.41 -4.83
N MET A 169 -17.25 1.51 -3.86
CA MET A 169 -17.01 1.85 -2.45
C MET A 169 -15.58 2.28 -2.20
N GLY A 170 -14.62 1.58 -2.77
CA GLY A 170 -13.21 1.91 -2.63
C GLY A 170 -12.83 3.21 -3.31
N THR A 171 -13.48 3.60 -4.42
CA THR A 171 -13.29 4.92 -5.07
C THR A 171 -13.82 6.05 -4.19
N ILE A 172 -14.96 5.85 -3.52
CA ILE A 172 -15.49 6.80 -2.54
C ILE A 172 -14.49 6.97 -1.39
N GLY A 173 -13.98 5.86 -0.83
CA GLY A 173 -12.95 5.88 0.21
C GLY A 173 -11.67 6.59 -0.24
N ALA A 174 -11.18 6.29 -1.45
CA ALA A 174 -10.02 6.92 -2.06
C ALA A 174 -10.19 8.44 -2.21
N THR A 175 -11.39 8.88 -2.63
CA THR A 175 -11.71 10.30 -2.78
C THR A 175 -11.64 11.02 -1.44
N PHE A 176 -12.18 10.44 -0.36
CA PHE A 176 -12.07 11.04 0.97
C PHE A 176 -10.62 11.11 1.47
N ILE A 177 -9.81 10.06 1.24
CA ILE A 177 -8.39 10.07 1.57
C ILE A 177 -7.69 11.19 0.80
N LEU A 178 -7.92 11.33 -0.51
CA LEU A 178 -7.27 12.34 -1.34
C LEU A 178 -7.66 13.77 -0.93
N ILE A 179 -8.93 14.02 -0.58
CA ILE A 179 -9.38 15.29 -0.03
C ILE A 179 -8.65 15.59 1.29
N ALA A 180 -8.54 14.61 2.18
CA ALA A 180 -7.82 14.78 3.43
C ALA A 180 -6.35 15.14 3.21
N ILE A 181 -5.67 14.46 2.29
CA ILE A 181 -4.27 14.74 1.92
C ILE A 181 -4.14 16.16 1.37
N GLY A 182 -5.03 16.58 0.47
CA GLY A 182 -5.04 17.93 -0.08
C GLY A 182 -5.22 19.00 1.00
N LEU A 183 -6.14 18.79 1.95
CA LEU A 183 -6.36 19.71 3.06
C LEU A 183 -5.17 19.73 4.03
N MET A 184 -4.57 18.58 4.36
CA MET A 184 -3.37 18.52 5.18
C MET A 184 -2.20 19.24 4.51
N TYR A 185 -2.02 19.05 3.21
CA TYR A 185 -1.00 19.74 2.43
C TYR A 185 -1.24 21.25 2.38
N MET A 186 -2.48 21.70 2.19
CA MET A 186 -2.82 23.12 2.24
C MET A 186 -2.44 23.77 3.57
N MET A 187 -2.62 23.04 4.67
CA MET A 187 -2.36 23.53 6.02
C MET A 187 -0.89 23.46 6.41
N THR A 188 -0.18 22.42 5.99
CA THR A 188 1.18 22.14 6.46
C THR A 188 2.25 22.41 5.41
N GLY A 189 1.91 22.47 4.12
CA GLY A 189 2.83 22.69 3.01
C GLY A 189 3.80 21.53 2.75
N THR A 190 3.52 20.34 3.27
CA THR A 190 4.41 19.16 3.16
C THR A 190 3.59 17.87 3.08
N LEU A 191 4.14 16.86 2.41
CA LEU A 191 3.55 15.51 2.29
C LEU A 191 4.34 14.46 3.08
N ASN A 192 5.56 14.81 3.51
CA ASN A 192 6.36 13.97 4.39
C ASN A 192 5.71 13.93 5.78
N MET A 193 5.40 12.72 6.25
CA MET A 193 4.62 12.54 7.48
C MET A 193 5.37 13.05 8.73
N ALA A 194 6.69 12.91 8.77
CA ALA A 194 7.49 13.38 9.91
C ALA A 194 7.54 14.91 9.98
N ASP A 195 7.74 15.59 8.84
CA ASP A 195 7.67 17.05 8.77
C ASP A 195 6.24 17.56 9.05
N MET A 196 5.22 16.88 8.52
CA MET A 196 3.82 17.19 8.79
C MET A 196 3.51 17.13 10.29
N ALA A 197 3.95 16.07 10.98
CA ALA A 197 3.76 15.92 12.43
C ALA A 197 4.41 17.07 13.21
N GLN A 198 5.65 17.44 12.88
CA GLN A 198 6.35 18.55 13.53
C GLN A 198 5.65 19.90 13.32
N ARG A 199 5.12 20.16 12.12
CA ARG A 199 4.38 21.40 11.82
C ARG A 199 3.05 21.46 12.57
N LEU A 200 2.34 20.34 12.67
CA LEU A 200 1.10 20.26 13.45
C LEU A 200 1.34 20.49 14.94
N GLU A 201 2.47 20.00 15.48
CA GLU A 201 2.86 20.19 16.89
C GLU A 201 3.25 21.64 17.20
N ARG A 202 4.03 22.29 16.32
CA ARG A 202 4.44 23.70 16.48
C ARG A 202 3.28 24.69 16.36
N GLY A 203 2.18 24.27 15.75
CA GLY A 203 1.02 25.11 15.44
C GLY A 203 1.08 25.67 14.01
N ILE A 204 -0.10 26.02 13.49
CA ILE A 204 -0.25 26.56 12.14
C ILE A 204 -0.30 28.07 12.19
N GLU A 205 0.49 28.72 11.36
CA GLU A 205 0.42 30.17 11.15
C GLU A 205 -0.79 30.52 10.27
N LEU A 206 -1.71 31.31 10.83
CA LEU A 206 -2.90 31.83 10.15
C LEU A 206 -3.02 33.32 10.49
N ASP A 207 -3.06 34.17 9.46
CA ASP A 207 -3.15 35.64 9.60
C ASP A 207 -2.11 36.23 10.57
N GLY A 208 -0.89 35.70 10.55
CA GLY A 208 0.22 36.15 11.41
C GLY A 208 0.14 35.68 12.87
N GLN A 209 -0.79 34.78 13.21
CA GLN A 209 -0.90 34.15 14.52
C GLN A 209 -0.65 32.64 14.46
N ILE A 210 0.09 32.11 15.42
CA ILE A 210 0.27 30.66 15.57
C ILE A 210 -0.92 30.10 16.33
N VAL A 211 -1.74 29.32 15.64
CA VAL A 211 -2.91 28.63 16.20
C VAL A 211 -2.60 27.15 16.34
N ALA A 212 -2.92 26.57 17.49
CA ALA A 212 -2.75 25.14 17.70
C ALA A 212 -3.52 24.35 16.62
N ALA A 213 -2.87 23.37 15.98
CA ALA A 213 -3.44 22.69 14.80
C ALA A 213 -4.84 22.09 15.06
N HIS A 214 -5.06 21.52 16.25
CA HIS A 214 -6.34 20.94 16.66
C HIS A 214 -7.48 21.97 16.79
N ARG A 215 -7.18 23.27 16.85
CA ARG A 215 -8.19 24.34 16.84
C ARG A 215 -8.58 24.78 15.43
N THR A 216 -7.83 24.35 14.42
CA THR A 216 -8.12 24.71 13.03
C THR A 216 -9.17 23.77 12.45
N ARG A 217 -10.32 24.32 12.04
CA ARG A 217 -11.42 23.54 11.44
C ARG A 217 -10.96 22.72 10.24
N THR A 218 -10.08 23.26 9.42
CA THR A 218 -9.53 22.56 8.24
C THR A 218 -8.80 21.27 8.62
N VAL A 219 -7.95 21.29 9.67
CA VAL A 219 -7.21 20.10 10.13
C VAL A 219 -8.18 19.05 10.67
N LEU A 220 -9.20 19.48 11.43
CA LEU A 220 -10.25 18.57 11.92
C LEU A 220 -11.05 17.94 10.78
N VAL A 221 -11.41 18.72 9.77
CA VAL A 221 -12.12 18.23 8.58
C VAL A 221 -11.24 17.28 7.78
N ALA A 222 -9.95 17.59 7.60
CA ALA A 222 -8.99 16.70 6.95
C ALA A 222 -8.88 15.36 7.70
N PHE A 223 -8.76 15.40 9.03
CA PHE A 223 -8.71 14.18 9.85
C PHE A 223 -10.02 13.38 9.77
N ALA A 224 -11.18 14.04 9.74
CA ALA A 224 -12.46 13.38 9.57
C ALA A 224 -12.56 12.67 8.21
N PHE A 225 -12.18 13.34 7.12
CA PHE A 225 -12.15 12.72 5.79
C PHE A 225 -11.16 11.54 5.73
N LEU A 226 -9.97 11.68 6.33
CA LEU A 226 -8.99 10.60 6.39
C LEU A 226 -9.56 9.39 7.14
N SER A 227 -10.15 9.63 8.31
CA SER A 227 -10.76 8.59 9.15
C SER A 227 -11.88 7.86 8.42
N VAL A 228 -12.79 8.58 7.77
CA VAL A 228 -13.88 7.98 6.98
C VAL A 228 -13.33 7.20 5.79
N GLY A 229 -12.40 7.78 5.04
CA GLY A 229 -11.80 7.12 3.87
C GLY A 229 -11.08 5.81 4.21
N ILE A 230 -10.27 5.81 5.28
CA ILE A 230 -9.63 4.59 5.80
C ILE A 230 -10.68 3.59 6.30
N SER A 231 -11.71 4.06 7.00
CA SER A 231 -12.78 3.18 7.51
C SER A 231 -13.52 2.43 6.40
N ILE A 232 -13.75 3.09 5.25
CA ILE A 232 -14.34 2.44 4.07
C ILE A 232 -13.39 1.37 3.53
N LYS A 233 -12.09 1.66 3.38
CA LYS A 233 -11.08 0.73 2.86
C LYS A 233 -10.86 -0.47 3.78
N MET A 234 -11.00 -0.29 5.09
CA MET A 234 -10.87 -1.35 6.10
C MET A 234 -12.17 -2.14 6.35
N ALA A 235 -13.28 -1.77 5.70
CA ALA A 235 -14.61 -2.34 5.97
C ALA A 235 -14.98 -2.28 7.48
N LEU A 236 -14.77 -1.12 8.11
CA LEU A 236 -15.19 -0.89 9.51
C LEU A 236 -16.70 -0.67 9.60
N PHE A 237 -17.35 -1.13 10.68
CA PHE A 237 -18.77 -0.83 10.94
C PHE A 237 -19.01 0.69 11.00
N PRO A 238 -20.02 1.26 10.31
CA PRO A 238 -21.08 0.63 9.51
C PRO A 238 -20.79 0.51 7.99
N LEU A 239 -19.56 0.78 7.54
CA LEU A 239 -19.13 0.90 6.13
C LEU A 239 -18.59 -0.41 5.53
N HIS A 240 -18.98 -1.57 6.07
CA HIS A 240 -18.44 -2.89 5.74
C HIS A 240 -19.23 -3.66 4.66
N LEU A 241 -20.32 -3.09 4.15
CA LEU A 241 -21.32 -3.78 3.33
C LEU A 241 -20.80 -4.37 2.01
N TRP A 242 -19.63 -3.96 1.53
CA TRP A 242 -19.03 -4.46 0.30
C TRP A 242 -18.19 -5.74 0.49
N LEU A 243 -17.88 -6.12 1.74
CA LEU A 243 -16.99 -7.24 2.07
C LEU A 243 -17.68 -8.63 2.12
N PRO A 244 -18.89 -8.80 2.68
CA PRO A 244 -19.58 -10.09 2.76
C PRO A 244 -20.09 -10.58 1.40
#